data_AF-A0A6G6WQ91-F1
#
_entry.id   AF-A0A6G6WQ91-F1
#
_cell.length_a   1.000
_cell.length_b   1.000
_cell.length_c   1.000
_cell.angle_alpha   90.00
_cell.angle_beta   90.00
_cell.angle_gamma   90.00
#
_symmetry.space_group_name_H-M   'P 1'
#
loop_
_entity.id
_entity.type
_entity.pdbx_description
1 polymer ?
#
loop_
_entity_poly.entity_id
_entity_poly.type
_entity_poly.pdbx_seq_one_letter_code
_entity_poly.pdbx_strand_id
1 'polypeptide(L)'
;MLQLLAGWARFIATLSTILFPLATSSTEAFAGQVTAVGSDEIPIAKDQQTPRARNAKEREEWQNAIELAPAPKKGCFEARYPNPEWKEVPCVKAPDIPMPPRQGPRPLVVGNTDDIAATAPSGTISSTTGSFTIAGVTSESGQIGNTGPFVADAYTLQINPNFFVGSTACAASTNANCSGWQQWVYFNDGTQGTIFIQYWLVSFGATCPPNAGWTHNGAVGGSCFKNNTSGAVQVPNQPITNLGQLRLTGRVSLTEDGLTLTTDTGAFILTGDNAVGATGAWQMSEFNVFGPGGDSTGAGSQAVFNAGSTVTPRTQINYGGTAPPGCAATGFTAETNNLSFGSPAPASSPPGPALIFVESSTGGATSNCAAATGVGDTHLTTFSGLLYDFQAAGDFLLAQRGPDFVVQTRQVSGRPVWPDATINKAVATRMGKTQVAICTGPERLVIDGGPVDIKNGQTIGVSDDVAVSLMGNAYIVTSQSGDSIRAQVNGPYIDVSVGLGEWPTKVVGLLANPGGNTSNLGMSDGTILPLPVSFKDLYYRYGDSWRVSEKESLLSVCGDKYVEQSNPDRPFYSRDLDPKIYESAQGICFAAGVKEGPLLDACILDVAFFGRESAANVFANTSPPVAVLVAR
;
A
#
# COMPACT_ATOMS: atom_id res chain seq x y z
N MET A 1 -62.61 -40.73 11.62
CA MET A 1 -63.16 -40.24 10.34
C MET A 1 -61.96 -39.88 9.47
N LEU A 2 -61.66 -40.77 8.50
CA LEU A 2 -60.64 -40.80 7.41
C LEU A 2 -59.31 -40.03 7.59
N GLN A 3 -58.15 -40.70 7.78
CA GLN A 3 -57.22 -41.33 6.79
C GLN A 3 -56.39 -40.29 6.00
N LEU A 4 -55.05 -40.32 5.83
CA LEU A 4 -54.00 -41.36 5.76
C LEU A 4 -52.68 -40.82 6.39
N LEU A 5 -51.89 -41.52 7.25
CA LEU A 5 -50.93 -42.64 7.02
C LEU A 5 -49.78 -42.30 6.04
N ALA A 6 -48.49 -42.57 6.25
CA ALA A 6 -47.64 -43.28 7.23
C ALA A 6 -46.16 -42.88 6.93
N GLY A 7 -45.09 -43.19 7.68
CA GLY A 7 -44.86 -43.99 8.87
C GLY A 7 -43.40 -43.82 9.33
N TRP A 8 -43.22 -43.93 10.65
CA TRP A 8 -42.00 -43.75 11.44
C TRP A 8 -40.92 -44.85 11.31
N ALA A 9 -39.66 -44.39 11.33
CA ALA A 9 -38.56 -44.72 12.26
C ALA A 9 -38.32 -46.15 12.79
N ARG A 10 -37.02 -46.53 12.87
CA ARG A 10 -36.27 -47.03 14.07
C ARG A 10 -34.86 -47.54 13.66
N PHE A 11 -33.90 -47.83 14.54
CA PHE A 11 -33.11 -47.13 15.59
C PHE A 11 -32.11 -48.20 16.14
N ILE A 12 -30.96 -47.76 16.70
CA ILE A 12 -30.08 -48.43 17.73
C ILE A 12 -29.00 -49.40 17.19
N ALA A 13 -27.72 -49.01 17.16
CA ALA A 13 -26.65 -49.07 18.19
C ALA A 13 -25.83 -50.40 18.11
N THR A 14 -24.52 -50.51 18.42
CA THR A 14 -23.79 -49.99 19.60
C THR A 14 -22.26 -50.21 19.41
N LEU A 15 -21.46 -49.28 19.96
CA LEU A 15 -20.07 -49.33 20.49
C LEU A 15 -19.15 -50.56 20.23
N SER A 16 -17.86 -50.37 19.89
CA SER A 16 -16.75 -50.01 20.83
C SER A 16 -15.33 -50.31 20.25
N THR A 17 -14.47 -49.29 20.27
CA THR A 17 -13.05 -49.27 20.74
C THR A 17 -12.11 -50.51 20.62
N ILE A 18 -10.97 -50.36 19.91
CA ILE A 18 -9.56 -50.43 20.41
C ILE A 18 -8.52 -50.92 19.36
N LEU A 19 -7.43 -50.13 19.28
CA LEU A 19 -6.04 -50.31 18.83
C LEU A 19 -5.58 -51.53 17.97
N PHE A 20 -4.90 -51.19 16.85
CA PHE A 20 -3.55 -51.60 16.36
C PHE A 20 -2.76 -52.73 17.07
N PRO A 21 -1.76 -53.43 16.45
CA PRO A 21 -1.23 -53.35 15.07
C PRO A 21 -0.72 -54.70 14.43
N LEU A 22 -0.18 -54.58 13.21
CA LEU A 22 1.03 -55.25 12.65
C LEU A 22 1.13 -56.79 12.57
N ALA A 23 1.04 -57.26 11.31
CA ALA A 23 2.15 -57.82 10.52
C ALA A 23 2.24 -59.35 10.26
N THR A 24 2.78 -59.62 9.06
CA THR A 24 3.44 -60.84 8.56
C THR A 24 2.50 -62.01 8.20
N SER A 25 2.65 -62.77 7.12
CA SER A 25 3.64 -62.85 6.03
C SER A 25 3.15 -63.89 5.01
N SER A 26 3.69 -63.81 3.78
CA SER A 26 4.05 -64.92 2.88
C SER A 26 3.00 -65.99 2.51
N THR A 27 2.40 -65.80 1.33
CA THR A 27 2.47 -66.65 0.11
C THR A 27 2.69 -68.16 0.23
N GLU A 28 1.78 -68.95 -0.36
CA GLU A 28 1.98 -69.85 -1.52
C GLU A 28 0.61 -70.49 -1.90
N ALA A 29 0.01 -70.13 -3.04
CA ALA A 29 0.10 -70.79 -4.36
C ALA A 29 -0.79 -72.05 -4.52
N PHE A 30 -1.83 -71.98 -5.35
CA PHE A 30 -2.14 -73.03 -6.34
C PHE A 30 -3.03 -72.49 -7.47
N ALA A 31 -2.74 -72.98 -8.67
CA ALA A 31 -3.06 -72.45 -9.99
C ALA A 31 -4.52 -72.59 -10.46
N GLY A 32 -4.93 -71.69 -11.37
CA GLY A 32 -6.12 -71.81 -12.21
C GLY A 32 -6.06 -70.80 -13.36
N GLN A 33 -6.35 -71.25 -14.58
CA GLN A 33 -5.91 -70.68 -15.86
C GLN A 33 -6.46 -69.29 -16.22
N VAL A 34 -5.59 -68.57 -16.94
CA VAL A 34 -5.80 -67.33 -17.67
C VAL A 34 -6.77 -67.55 -18.85
N THR A 35 -7.81 -66.73 -18.92
CA THR A 35 -8.47 -66.34 -20.19
C THR A 35 -8.49 -64.82 -20.25
N ALA A 36 -7.82 -64.26 -21.26
CA ALA A 36 -7.64 -62.83 -21.46
C ALA A 36 -8.95 -62.14 -21.90
N VAL A 37 -9.29 -61.03 -21.23
CA VAL A 37 -10.20 -60.00 -21.77
C VAL A 37 -9.65 -58.63 -21.33
N GLY A 38 -9.35 -57.80 -22.34
CA GLY A 38 -9.22 -56.34 -22.34
C GLY A 38 -8.70 -55.62 -21.10
N SER A 39 -7.48 -55.06 -21.19
CA SER A 39 -7.03 -53.96 -20.35
C SER A 39 -7.79 -52.68 -20.72
N ASP A 40 -8.89 -52.41 -20.03
CA ASP A 40 -9.43 -51.04 -19.99
C ASP A 40 -8.51 -50.22 -19.07
N GLU A 41 -7.77 -49.30 -19.68
CA GLU A 41 -7.03 -48.25 -19.00
C GLU A 41 -7.99 -47.41 -18.15
N ILE A 42 -7.66 -47.25 -16.87
CA ILE A 42 -8.26 -46.24 -16.00
C ILE A 42 -7.91 -44.87 -16.60
N PRO A 43 -8.88 -44.03 -17.02
CA PRO A 43 -8.56 -42.74 -17.61
C PRO A 43 -8.01 -41.81 -16.52
N ILE A 44 -6.76 -41.41 -16.68
CA ILE A 44 -6.18 -40.27 -15.97
C ILE A 44 -7.03 -39.04 -16.33
N ALA A 45 -7.59 -38.37 -15.32
CA ALA A 45 -8.40 -37.18 -15.48
C ALA A 45 -7.64 -36.13 -16.30
N LYS A 46 -8.11 -35.85 -17.51
CA LYS A 46 -7.61 -34.74 -18.34
C LYS A 46 -8.01 -33.42 -17.70
N ASP A 47 -7.02 -32.55 -17.55
CA ASP A 47 -7.07 -31.17 -17.10
C ASP A 47 -8.35 -30.43 -17.55
N GLN A 48 -9.23 -30.11 -16.60
CA GLN A 48 -10.51 -29.43 -16.84
C GLN A 48 -10.37 -27.90 -16.72
N GLN A 49 -9.39 -27.29 -17.40
CA GLN A 49 -9.35 -25.83 -17.56
C GLN A 49 -10.19 -25.40 -18.77
N THR A 50 -11.03 -24.37 -18.59
CA THR A 50 -11.82 -23.79 -19.69
C THR A 50 -10.89 -23.19 -20.76
N PRO A 51 -11.27 -23.15 -22.05
CA PRO A 51 -10.44 -22.58 -23.12
C PRO A 51 -9.96 -21.15 -22.86
N ARG A 52 -10.77 -20.33 -22.16
CA ARG A 52 -10.41 -18.96 -21.77
C ARG A 52 -9.29 -18.93 -20.72
N ALA A 53 -9.34 -19.83 -19.73
CA ALA A 53 -8.32 -19.95 -18.70
C ALA A 53 -7.00 -20.51 -19.26
N ARG A 54 -7.09 -21.49 -20.17
CA ARG A 54 -5.93 -22.04 -20.89
C ARG A 54 -5.19 -20.97 -21.70
N ASN A 55 -5.92 -20.17 -22.46
CA ASN A 55 -5.33 -19.08 -23.25
C ASN A 55 -4.70 -17.98 -22.38
N ALA A 56 -5.21 -17.75 -21.16
CA ALA A 56 -4.61 -16.78 -20.23
C ALA A 56 -3.28 -17.29 -19.66
N LYS A 57 -3.24 -18.57 -19.28
CA LYS A 57 -2.02 -19.23 -18.78
C LYS A 57 -0.93 -19.30 -19.85
N GLU A 58 -1.28 -19.69 -21.08
CA GLU A 58 -0.33 -19.74 -22.20
C GLU A 58 0.25 -18.36 -22.54
N ARG A 59 -0.54 -17.29 -22.38
CA ARG A 59 -0.06 -15.91 -22.52
C ARG A 59 0.89 -15.51 -21.40
N GLU A 60 0.56 -15.84 -20.16
CA GLU A 60 1.42 -15.56 -19.02
C GLU A 60 2.77 -16.29 -19.15
N GLU A 61 2.76 -17.56 -19.56
CA GLU A 61 3.99 -18.32 -19.83
C GLU A 61 4.82 -17.68 -20.96
N TRP A 62 4.17 -17.23 -22.03
CA TRP A 62 4.85 -16.51 -23.12
C TRP A 62 5.44 -15.18 -22.65
N GLN A 63 4.70 -14.38 -21.87
CA GLN A 63 5.18 -13.11 -21.32
C GLN A 63 6.40 -13.32 -20.41
N ASN A 64 6.34 -14.31 -19.52
CA ASN A 64 7.47 -14.65 -18.65
C ASN A 64 8.71 -15.09 -19.46
N ALA A 65 8.51 -15.84 -20.55
CA ALA A 65 9.61 -16.30 -21.42
C ALA A 65 10.24 -15.14 -22.21
N ILE A 66 9.43 -14.30 -22.86
CA ILE A 66 9.93 -13.20 -23.70
C ILE A 66 10.58 -12.11 -22.86
N GLU A 67 10.10 -11.87 -21.63
CA GLU A 67 10.75 -10.95 -20.69
C GLU A 67 12.18 -11.39 -20.41
N LEU A 68 12.45 -12.68 -20.17
CA LEU A 68 13.79 -13.19 -19.88
C LEU A 68 14.71 -13.25 -21.12
N ALA A 69 14.16 -13.17 -22.33
CA ALA A 69 14.94 -13.26 -23.57
C ALA A 69 15.71 -11.94 -23.84
N PRO A 70 17.04 -11.96 -23.92
CA PRO A 70 17.81 -10.76 -24.23
C PRO A 70 17.56 -10.28 -25.66
N ALA A 71 17.72 -8.98 -25.90
CA ALA A 71 17.75 -8.47 -27.26
C ALA A 71 18.93 -9.11 -28.04
N PRO A 72 18.75 -9.49 -29.32
CA PRO A 72 19.82 -10.13 -30.11
C PRO A 72 21.10 -9.28 -30.25
N LYS A 73 20.94 -7.96 -30.23
CA LYS A 73 22.01 -6.94 -30.27
C LYS A 73 21.43 -5.61 -29.76
N LYS A 74 22.26 -4.60 -29.56
CA LYS A 74 21.79 -3.23 -29.27
C LYS A 74 20.89 -2.73 -30.40
N GLY A 75 19.66 -2.34 -30.07
CA GLY A 75 18.68 -1.85 -31.04
C GLY A 75 17.23 -1.94 -30.52
N CYS A 76 16.29 -1.83 -31.44
CA CYS A 76 14.85 -1.89 -31.18
C CYS A 76 14.25 -3.16 -31.77
N PHE A 77 13.47 -3.89 -30.97
CA PHE A 77 12.86 -5.14 -31.40
C PHE A 77 11.42 -5.24 -30.92
N GLU A 78 10.63 -6.01 -31.68
CA GLU A 78 9.29 -6.43 -31.28
C GLU A 78 9.15 -7.95 -31.39
N ALA A 79 8.24 -8.51 -30.61
CA ALA A 79 7.74 -9.87 -30.76
C ALA A 79 6.21 -9.85 -30.81
N ARG A 80 5.61 -10.90 -31.37
CA ARG A 80 4.14 -11.04 -31.46
C ARG A 80 3.73 -12.40 -30.90
N TYR A 81 2.80 -12.38 -29.95
CA TYR A 81 2.26 -13.62 -29.39
C TYR A 81 1.64 -14.49 -30.50
N PRO A 82 1.86 -15.82 -30.51
CA PRO A 82 2.58 -16.61 -29.49
C PRO A 82 4.07 -16.84 -29.78
N ASN A 83 4.68 -16.18 -30.79
CA ASN A 83 6.09 -16.41 -31.13
C ASN A 83 7.02 -15.60 -30.21
N PRO A 84 7.89 -16.23 -29.39
CA PRO A 84 8.82 -15.53 -28.50
C PRO A 84 10.13 -15.12 -29.20
N GLU A 85 10.09 -14.84 -30.50
CA GLU A 85 11.26 -14.40 -31.27
C GLU A 85 11.28 -12.89 -31.47
N TRP A 86 12.42 -12.27 -31.15
CA TRP A 86 12.67 -10.85 -31.38
C TRP A 86 12.90 -10.56 -32.85
N LYS A 87 12.07 -9.69 -33.42
CA LYS A 87 12.21 -9.14 -34.77
C LYS A 87 12.70 -7.69 -34.69
N GLU A 88 13.79 -7.41 -35.38
CA GLU A 88 14.35 -6.05 -35.44
C GLU A 88 13.37 -5.10 -36.13
N VAL A 89 13.20 -3.91 -35.54
CA VAL A 89 12.39 -2.82 -36.08
C VAL A 89 13.18 -1.51 -36.03
N PRO A 90 12.89 -0.54 -36.92
CA PRO A 90 13.51 0.77 -36.83
C PRO A 90 13.18 1.43 -35.49
N CYS A 91 14.21 1.93 -34.80
CA CYS A 91 14.00 2.84 -33.68
C CYS A 91 13.40 4.16 -34.17
N VAL A 92 12.53 4.76 -33.35
CA VAL A 92 11.95 6.08 -33.59
C VAL A 92 12.58 7.12 -32.65
N LYS A 93 12.37 8.42 -32.92
CA LYS A 93 12.80 9.46 -31.99
C LYS A 93 11.97 9.37 -30.70
N ALA A 94 12.63 9.30 -29.55
CA ALA A 94 11.95 9.38 -28.26
C ALA A 94 11.27 10.76 -28.08
N PRO A 95 10.11 10.83 -27.39
CA PRO A 95 9.49 12.10 -27.05
C PRO A 95 10.48 13.04 -26.35
N ASP A 96 10.56 14.28 -26.82
CA ASP A 96 11.43 15.32 -26.24
C ASP A 96 10.70 16.02 -25.08
N ILE A 97 10.26 15.20 -24.12
CA ILE A 97 9.48 15.61 -22.95
C ILE A 97 10.20 15.06 -21.72
N PRO A 98 10.58 15.91 -20.75
CA PRO A 98 11.19 15.44 -19.52
C PRO A 98 10.17 14.68 -18.68
N MET A 99 10.65 13.68 -17.93
CA MET A 99 9.96 13.01 -16.83
C MET A 99 10.64 13.46 -15.52
N PRO A 100 10.30 14.64 -14.97
CA PRO A 100 11.17 15.28 -13.99
C PRO A 100 11.30 14.49 -12.68
N PRO A 101 12.43 14.63 -11.96
CA PRO A 101 12.56 14.10 -10.61
C PRO A 101 11.61 14.83 -9.67
N ARG A 102 11.11 14.11 -8.67
CA ARG A 102 10.24 14.63 -7.59
C ARG A 102 10.73 15.97 -7.04
N GLN A 103 9.78 16.86 -6.71
CA GLN A 103 10.10 18.18 -6.19
C GLN A 103 9.03 18.74 -5.25
N GLY A 104 9.48 19.60 -4.34
CA GLY A 104 8.59 20.35 -3.45
C GLY A 104 7.98 19.49 -2.33
N PRO A 105 6.93 20.01 -1.67
CA PRO A 105 6.26 19.33 -0.58
C PRO A 105 5.41 18.16 -1.08
N ARG A 106 5.14 17.22 -0.18
CA ARG A 106 4.32 16.04 -0.45
C ARG A 106 2.86 16.40 -0.77
N PRO A 107 2.34 16.01 -1.94
CA PRO A 107 0.94 16.23 -2.29
C PRO A 107 0.03 15.20 -1.57
N LEU A 108 -1.28 15.30 -1.82
CA LEU A 108 -2.30 14.36 -1.31
C LEU A 108 -2.88 13.48 -2.44
N VAL A 109 -2.09 13.26 -3.48
CA VAL A 109 -2.42 12.45 -4.65
C VAL A 109 -1.18 11.60 -4.97
N VAL A 110 -1.38 10.43 -5.57
CA VAL A 110 -0.27 9.50 -5.81
C VAL A 110 0.78 10.11 -6.76
N GLY A 111 2.05 9.98 -6.38
CA GLY A 111 3.20 10.52 -7.09
C GLY A 111 3.80 11.75 -6.42
N ASN A 112 4.87 12.30 -7.00
CA ASN A 112 5.61 13.45 -6.48
C ASN A 112 5.85 13.41 -4.95
N THR A 113 6.56 12.37 -4.48
CA THR A 113 6.83 12.00 -3.06
C THR A 113 5.71 11.27 -2.31
N ASP A 114 4.44 11.42 -2.68
CA ASP A 114 3.35 10.63 -2.11
C ASP A 114 3.18 9.32 -2.89
N ASP A 115 4.21 8.46 -2.84
CA ASP A 115 4.21 7.18 -3.53
C ASP A 115 4.68 6.02 -2.63
N ILE A 116 4.81 4.84 -3.23
CA ILE A 116 5.28 3.60 -2.64
C ILE A 116 6.41 3.04 -3.50
N ALA A 117 7.59 2.89 -2.89
CA ALA A 117 8.73 2.22 -3.49
C ALA A 117 9.01 0.87 -2.82
N ALA A 118 9.31 -0.14 -3.64
CA ALA A 118 9.81 -1.43 -3.18
C ALA A 118 11.29 -1.33 -2.85
N THR A 119 11.65 -1.64 -1.59
CA THR A 119 13.02 -1.62 -1.09
C THR A 119 13.62 -3.03 -1.10
N ALA A 120 14.79 -3.19 -1.69
CA ALA A 120 15.54 -4.44 -1.64
C ALA A 120 15.92 -4.78 -0.19
N PRO A 121 15.57 -5.98 0.33
CA PRO A 121 15.94 -6.40 1.68
C PRO A 121 17.46 -6.51 1.92
N SER A 122 18.23 -6.66 0.84
CA SER A 122 19.69 -6.71 0.86
C SER A 122 20.24 -6.39 -0.53
N GLY A 123 21.50 -5.96 -0.62
CA GLY A 123 22.18 -5.78 -1.90
C GLY A 123 21.51 -4.75 -2.79
N THR A 124 21.43 -5.04 -4.09
CA THR A 124 20.95 -4.10 -5.11
C THR A 124 20.02 -4.78 -6.09
N ILE A 125 19.04 -4.02 -6.58
CA ILE A 125 18.10 -4.42 -7.62
C ILE A 125 18.84 -4.46 -8.96
N SER A 126 18.65 -5.57 -9.69
CA SER A 126 19.13 -5.78 -11.05
C SER A 126 18.02 -5.62 -12.09
N SER A 127 16.77 -5.87 -11.69
CA SER A 127 15.59 -5.60 -12.51
C SER A 127 14.34 -5.36 -11.67
N THR A 128 13.43 -4.56 -12.20
CA THR A 128 12.06 -4.42 -11.70
C THR A 128 11.08 -4.76 -12.81
N THR A 129 10.02 -5.49 -12.49
CA THR A 129 8.86 -5.70 -13.37
C THR A 129 7.62 -5.14 -12.68
N GLY A 130 7.00 -4.17 -13.33
CA GLY A 130 5.75 -3.56 -12.92
C GLY A 130 4.55 -4.10 -13.70
N SER A 131 3.42 -4.31 -13.03
CA SER A 131 2.15 -4.73 -13.64
C SER A 131 0.96 -4.24 -12.80
N PHE A 132 -0.27 -4.41 -13.30
CA PHE A 132 -1.48 -3.91 -12.62
C PHE A 132 -2.60 -4.95 -12.55
N THR A 133 -3.41 -4.86 -11.49
CA THR A 133 -4.82 -5.27 -11.53
C THR A 133 -5.68 -4.01 -11.49
N ILE A 134 -6.78 -3.97 -12.25
CA ILE A 134 -7.66 -2.79 -12.35
C ILE A 134 -9.12 -3.16 -12.10
N ALA A 135 -9.87 -2.23 -11.51
CA ALA A 135 -11.32 -2.31 -11.36
C ALA A 135 -11.94 -0.91 -11.56
N GLY A 136 -13.07 -0.84 -12.26
CA GLY A 136 -13.78 0.43 -12.48
C GLY A 136 -13.07 1.46 -13.37
N VAL A 137 -11.89 1.14 -13.92
CA VAL A 137 -11.15 1.99 -14.84
C VAL A 137 -11.80 1.95 -16.23
N THR A 138 -12.38 3.06 -16.65
CA THR A 138 -13.06 3.20 -17.95
C THR A 138 -12.49 4.34 -18.80
N SER A 139 -11.88 5.35 -18.18
CA SER A 139 -11.25 6.46 -18.89
C SER A 139 -10.14 7.10 -18.07
N GLU A 140 -9.16 7.65 -18.78
CA GLU A 140 -8.07 8.44 -18.25
C GLU A 140 -7.79 9.59 -19.23
N SER A 141 -7.28 10.70 -18.71
CA SER A 141 -6.72 11.76 -19.54
C SER A 141 -5.60 12.52 -18.84
N GLY A 142 -4.61 12.97 -19.61
CA GLY A 142 -3.47 13.75 -19.11
C GLY A 142 -3.08 14.90 -20.03
N GLN A 143 -2.33 15.87 -19.49
CA GLN A 143 -1.76 16.99 -20.24
C GLN A 143 -0.32 16.66 -20.65
N ILE A 144 -0.08 16.47 -21.95
CA ILE A 144 1.24 16.12 -22.48
C ILE A 144 2.26 17.22 -22.16
N GLY A 145 3.30 16.86 -21.41
CA GLY A 145 4.34 17.81 -20.97
C GLY A 145 3.82 18.90 -20.04
N ASN A 146 2.80 18.59 -19.23
CA ASN A 146 2.18 19.51 -18.28
C ASN A 146 1.63 20.80 -18.94
N THR A 147 1.22 20.73 -20.21
CA THR A 147 0.71 21.88 -20.97
C THR A 147 -0.40 21.48 -21.93
N GLY A 148 -1.16 22.47 -22.41
CA GLY A 148 -2.23 22.25 -23.38
C GLY A 148 -3.48 21.56 -22.79
N PRO A 149 -4.39 21.05 -23.65
CA PRO A 149 -5.60 20.37 -23.22
C PRO A 149 -5.30 18.96 -22.69
N PHE A 150 -6.23 18.43 -21.88
CA PHE A 150 -6.23 17.02 -21.52
C PHE A 150 -6.51 16.16 -22.77
N VAL A 151 -5.68 15.13 -22.96
CA VAL A 151 -5.80 14.15 -24.05
C VAL A 151 -6.20 12.81 -23.45
N ALA A 152 -7.22 12.17 -24.02
CA ALA A 152 -7.66 10.86 -23.57
C ALA A 152 -6.58 9.79 -23.81
N ASP A 153 -6.45 8.86 -22.86
CA ASP A 153 -5.43 7.80 -22.88
C ASP A 153 -3.98 8.32 -22.97
N ALA A 154 -3.73 9.54 -22.52
CA ALA A 154 -2.40 10.12 -22.47
C ALA A 154 -1.81 9.97 -21.07
N TYR A 155 -0.97 8.96 -20.87
CA TYR A 155 -0.35 8.61 -19.60
C TYR A 155 1.04 8.02 -19.81
N THR A 156 1.79 7.85 -18.72
CA THR A 156 3.03 7.08 -18.70
C THR A 156 2.96 5.93 -17.71
N LEU A 157 3.67 4.84 -18.01
CA LEU A 157 4.11 3.89 -16.99
C LEU A 157 5.58 4.15 -16.74
N GLN A 158 5.96 4.27 -15.48
CA GLN A 158 7.33 4.60 -15.11
C GLN A 158 7.86 3.60 -14.09
N ILE A 159 9.08 3.12 -14.30
CA ILE A 159 9.90 2.55 -13.23
C ILE A 159 10.93 3.59 -12.86
N ASN A 160 10.93 3.99 -11.59
CA ASN A 160 11.83 5.01 -11.09
C ASN A 160 12.66 4.44 -9.92
N PRO A 161 13.99 4.37 -10.04
CA PRO A 161 14.88 3.94 -8.98
C PRO A 161 15.13 5.09 -7.99
N ASN A 162 15.75 4.77 -6.86
CA ASN A 162 16.39 5.78 -6.03
C ASN A 162 17.47 6.56 -6.79
N PHE A 163 17.78 7.78 -6.31
CA PHE A 163 18.89 8.58 -6.84
C PHE A 163 20.25 7.92 -6.52
N PHE A 164 21.16 7.91 -7.49
CA PHE A 164 22.48 7.30 -7.43
C PHE A 164 23.53 8.33 -7.00
N VAL A 165 23.71 8.47 -5.69
CA VAL A 165 24.75 9.34 -5.10
C VAL A 165 26.14 8.80 -5.47
N GLY A 166 27.04 9.68 -5.89
CA GLY A 166 28.39 9.31 -6.31
C GLY A 166 28.48 8.73 -7.72
N SER A 167 27.44 8.85 -8.54
CA SER A 167 27.50 8.49 -9.96
C SER A 167 28.66 9.22 -10.65
N THR A 168 29.45 8.47 -11.43
CA THR A 168 30.58 9.04 -12.19
C THR A 168 30.11 10.02 -13.28
N ALA A 169 28.83 9.96 -13.68
CA ALA A 169 28.23 10.92 -14.60
C ALA A 169 28.16 12.34 -14.00
N CYS A 170 28.22 12.48 -12.67
CA CYS A 170 28.30 13.74 -11.96
C CYS A 170 29.73 14.29 -11.79
N ALA A 171 30.77 13.63 -12.32
CA ALA A 171 32.16 14.03 -12.10
C ALA A 171 32.50 15.46 -12.56
N ALA A 172 31.73 16.00 -13.53
CA ALA A 172 31.90 17.37 -14.03
C ALA A 172 31.04 18.41 -13.28
N SER A 173 30.21 18.00 -12.33
CA SER A 173 29.38 18.92 -11.54
C SER A 173 30.19 19.57 -10.43
N THR A 174 29.95 20.85 -10.19
CA THR A 174 30.44 21.57 -9.00
C THR A 174 29.47 21.48 -7.82
N ASN A 175 28.28 20.93 -8.02
CA ASN A 175 27.28 20.73 -6.98
C ASN A 175 27.51 19.37 -6.30
N ALA A 176 27.85 19.41 -5.01
CA ALA A 176 28.09 18.20 -4.22
C ALA A 176 26.84 17.31 -4.07
N ASN A 177 25.65 17.85 -4.33
CA ASN A 177 24.38 17.11 -4.29
C ASN A 177 24.02 16.45 -5.63
N CYS A 178 24.89 16.53 -6.64
CA CYS A 178 24.63 15.89 -7.92
C CYS A 178 24.48 14.37 -7.76
N SER A 179 23.43 13.81 -8.35
CA SER A 179 23.20 12.37 -8.39
C SER A 179 22.77 11.91 -9.79
N GLY A 180 23.14 10.69 -10.13
CA GLY A 180 22.64 10.03 -11.33
C GLY A 180 21.24 9.49 -11.09
N TRP A 181 20.40 9.47 -12.12
CA TRP A 181 19.08 8.87 -12.07
C TRP A 181 18.64 8.42 -13.47
N GLN A 182 17.78 7.41 -13.56
CA GLN A 182 17.25 6.98 -14.86
C GLN A 182 15.84 6.45 -14.69
N GLN A 183 15.05 6.52 -15.74
CA GLN A 183 13.67 6.07 -15.74
C GLN A 183 13.42 5.19 -16.95
N TRP A 184 12.68 4.12 -16.73
CA TRP A 184 12.15 3.30 -17.80
C TRP A 184 10.72 3.69 -18.05
N VAL A 185 10.44 4.17 -19.26
CA VAL A 185 9.19 4.88 -19.55
C VAL A 185 8.48 4.17 -20.69
N TYR A 186 7.22 3.82 -20.47
CA TYR A 186 6.23 3.72 -21.53
C TYR A 186 5.44 5.02 -21.57
N PHE A 187 5.38 5.68 -22.72
CA PHE A 187 4.65 6.93 -22.93
C PHE A 187 3.57 6.71 -23.97
N ASN A 188 2.31 6.92 -23.60
CA ASN A 188 1.17 6.88 -24.50
C ASN A 188 0.66 8.30 -24.73
N ASP A 189 0.53 8.73 -25.98
CA ASP A 189 0.09 10.10 -26.34
C ASP A 189 -1.42 10.20 -26.65
N GLY A 190 -2.16 9.12 -26.39
CA GLY A 190 -3.57 8.96 -26.76
C GLY A 190 -3.80 8.41 -28.17
N THR A 191 -2.78 8.41 -29.03
CA THR A 191 -2.86 7.92 -30.42
C THR A 191 -1.84 6.82 -30.72
N GLN A 192 -0.70 6.82 -30.03
CA GLN A 192 0.39 5.88 -30.16
C GLN A 192 1.22 5.84 -28.86
N GLY A 193 1.91 4.72 -28.65
CA GLY A 193 2.81 4.53 -27.53
C GLY A 193 4.28 4.51 -27.96
N THR A 194 5.18 4.79 -27.03
CA THR A 194 6.62 4.57 -27.18
C THR A 194 7.23 4.03 -25.89
N ILE A 195 8.25 3.19 -25.99
CA ILE A 195 9.12 2.85 -24.85
C ILE A 195 10.52 3.43 -25.03
N PHE A 196 11.05 4.05 -23.97
CA PHE A 196 12.39 4.62 -23.96
C PHE A 196 12.95 4.70 -22.54
N ILE A 197 14.27 4.87 -22.45
CA ILE A 197 14.96 5.15 -21.19
C ILE A 197 15.35 6.62 -21.19
N GLN A 198 15.01 7.32 -20.11
CA GLN A 198 15.44 8.70 -19.88
C GLN A 198 16.43 8.74 -18.73
N TYR A 199 17.55 9.43 -18.93
CA TYR A 199 18.63 9.58 -17.97
C TYR A 199 18.65 10.99 -17.44
N TRP A 200 19.04 11.13 -16.18
CA TRP A 200 19.07 12.38 -15.44
C TRP A 200 20.35 12.54 -14.64
N LEU A 201 20.83 13.78 -14.56
CA LEU A 201 21.77 14.27 -13.57
C LEU A 201 21.01 15.27 -12.72
N VAL A 202 20.55 14.82 -11.55
CA VAL A 202 19.72 15.61 -10.64
C VAL A 202 20.62 16.56 -9.86
N SER A 203 20.22 17.83 -9.74
CA SER A 203 21.00 18.88 -9.07
C SER A 203 22.43 19.06 -9.62
N PHE A 204 22.59 18.94 -10.94
CA PHE A 204 23.90 19.11 -11.58
C PHE A 204 24.43 20.55 -11.50
N GLY A 205 23.55 21.55 -11.62
CA GLY A 205 23.89 22.98 -11.57
C GLY A 205 23.24 23.81 -12.68
N ALA A 206 23.80 24.99 -12.94
CA ALA A 206 23.23 25.96 -13.88
C ALA A 206 23.39 25.59 -15.37
N THR A 207 24.26 24.63 -15.70
CA THR A 207 24.51 24.14 -17.06
C THR A 207 24.60 22.62 -17.05
N CYS A 208 24.61 21.98 -18.22
CA CYS A 208 24.82 20.54 -18.35
C CYS A 208 26.25 20.21 -18.82
N PRO A 209 26.70 18.95 -18.67
CA PRO A 209 28.00 18.53 -19.18
C PRO A 209 28.16 18.91 -20.66
N PRO A 210 29.25 19.60 -21.04
CA PRO A 210 29.45 20.04 -22.41
C PRO A 210 29.58 18.84 -23.36
N ASN A 211 29.03 18.95 -24.57
CA ASN A 211 29.17 17.98 -25.67
C ASN A 211 28.66 16.55 -25.37
N ALA A 212 27.75 16.37 -24.41
CA ALA A 212 27.29 15.05 -23.98
C ALA A 212 25.77 14.79 -24.21
N GLY A 213 25.12 15.65 -25.01
CA GLY A 213 23.72 15.47 -25.43
C GLY A 213 22.69 15.66 -24.31
N TRP A 214 23.07 16.35 -23.23
CA TRP A 214 22.21 16.66 -22.09
C TRP A 214 21.48 17.98 -22.28
N THR A 215 20.18 17.98 -21.97
CA THR A 215 19.31 19.15 -21.97
C THR A 215 19.12 19.64 -20.54
N HIS A 216 19.31 20.95 -20.32
CA HIS A 216 19.08 21.56 -19.00
C HIS A 216 17.60 21.68 -18.70
N ASN A 217 17.23 21.43 -17.45
CA ASN A 217 15.88 21.53 -16.93
C ASN A 217 15.91 22.23 -15.56
N GLY A 218 14.89 23.04 -15.28
CA GLY A 218 14.75 23.82 -14.05
C GLY A 218 14.52 22.98 -12.79
N ALA A 219 14.28 21.67 -12.90
CA ALA A 219 14.06 20.78 -11.77
C ALA A 219 15.24 20.78 -10.78
N VAL A 220 14.89 20.82 -9.49
CA VAL A 220 15.74 20.48 -8.32
C VAL A 220 17.22 20.90 -8.47
N GLY A 221 17.52 22.18 -8.24
CA GLY A 221 18.91 22.66 -8.23
C GLY A 221 19.60 22.72 -9.60
N GLY A 222 18.82 22.73 -10.69
CA GLY A 222 19.31 22.74 -12.06
C GLY A 222 19.75 21.35 -12.50
N SER A 223 18.84 20.61 -13.12
CA SER A 223 19.05 19.22 -13.51
C SER A 223 19.28 19.10 -15.01
N CYS A 224 19.80 17.95 -15.44
CA CYS A 224 20.05 17.65 -16.84
C CYS A 224 19.40 16.34 -17.21
N PHE A 225 18.76 16.26 -18.37
CA PHE A 225 18.18 15.01 -18.86
C PHE A 225 18.60 14.71 -20.29
N LYS A 226 18.54 13.43 -20.67
CA LYS A 226 18.63 12.99 -22.06
C LYS A 226 17.89 11.67 -22.25
N ASN A 227 17.42 11.42 -23.45
CA ASN A 227 16.89 10.12 -23.83
C ASN A 227 18.02 9.18 -24.30
N ASN A 228 17.75 7.88 -24.27
CA ASN A 228 18.63 6.87 -24.84
C ASN A 228 19.04 7.20 -26.28
N THR A 229 20.32 7.05 -26.61
CA THR A 229 20.90 7.47 -27.89
C THR A 229 20.31 6.72 -29.08
N SER A 230 19.93 5.45 -28.89
CA SER A 230 19.29 4.67 -29.95
C SER A 230 17.82 5.06 -30.23
N GLY A 231 17.24 5.94 -29.41
CA GLY A 231 15.85 6.39 -29.54
C GLY A 231 14.88 5.54 -28.73
N ALA A 232 13.72 5.27 -29.32
CA ALA A 232 12.59 4.59 -28.71
C ALA A 232 12.05 3.45 -29.61
N VAL A 233 11.27 2.55 -29.03
CA VAL A 233 10.48 1.57 -29.78
C VAL A 233 9.04 2.06 -29.86
N GLN A 234 8.46 2.10 -31.06
CA GLN A 234 7.05 2.42 -31.26
C GLN A 234 6.18 1.27 -30.77
N VAL A 235 5.10 1.60 -30.06
CA VAL A 235 4.10 0.67 -29.53
C VAL A 235 2.73 1.14 -30.03
N PRO A 236 1.81 0.24 -30.44
CA PRO A 236 0.42 0.62 -30.69
C PRO A 236 -0.22 1.28 -29.46
N ASN A 237 -1.15 2.22 -29.68
CA ASN A 237 -1.91 2.85 -28.59
C ASN A 237 -2.44 1.80 -27.61
N GLN A 238 -2.25 2.03 -26.32
CA GLN A 238 -2.84 1.22 -25.26
C GLN A 238 -3.87 2.07 -24.52
N PRO A 239 -5.16 2.00 -24.89
CA PRO A 239 -6.22 2.62 -24.10
C PRO A 239 -6.09 2.22 -22.63
N ILE A 240 -6.45 3.09 -21.68
CA ILE A 240 -6.22 2.83 -20.25
C ILE A 240 -6.92 1.56 -19.75
N THR A 241 -7.99 1.13 -20.44
CA THR A 241 -8.68 -0.13 -20.17
C THR A 241 -7.80 -1.38 -20.38
N ASN A 242 -6.69 -1.25 -21.11
CA ASN A 242 -5.67 -2.29 -21.28
C ASN A 242 -4.66 -2.36 -20.13
N LEU A 243 -4.68 -1.44 -19.15
CA LEU A 243 -3.64 -1.31 -18.12
C LEU A 243 -3.32 -2.63 -17.40
N GLY A 244 -4.33 -3.47 -17.11
CA GLY A 244 -4.15 -4.78 -16.50
C GLY A 244 -3.48 -5.85 -17.38
N GLN A 245 -3.17 -5.55 -18.64
CA GLN A 245 -2.50 -6.43 -19.60
C GLN A 245 -1.05 -6.00 -19.88
N LEU A 246 -0.64 -4.85 -19.34
CA LEU A 246 0.69 -4.29 -19.55
C LEU A 246 1.65 -4.76 -18.47
N ARG A 247 2.89 -5.10 -18.87
CA ARG A 247 4.01 -5.24 -17.93
C ARG A 247 5.22 -4.47 -18.43
N LEU A 248 5.78 -3.63 -17.58
CA LEU A 248 6.98 -2.86 -17.87
C LEU A 248 8.14 -3.47 -17.08
N THR A 249 9.26 -3.76 -17.73
CA THR A 249 10.45 -4.32 -17.09
C THR A 249 11.67 -3.44 -17.38
N GLY A 250 12.27 -2.92 -16.31
CA GLY A 250 13.54 -2.19 -16.34
C GLY A 250 14.68 -3.07 -15.84
N ARG A 251 15.85 -3.00 -16.48
CA ARG A 251 17.05 -3.79 -16.14
C ARG A 251 18.29 -2.94 -16.16
N VAL A 252 19.24 -3.27 -15.28
CA VAL A 252 20.57 -2.67 -15.24
C VAL A 252 21.64 -3.76 -15.36
N SER A 253 22.76 -3.41 -15.99
CA SER A 253 23.97 -4.23 -15.99
C SER A 253 25.21 -3.32 -15.95
N LEU A 254 26.41 -3.91 -15.90
CA LEU A 254 27.65 -3.13 -15.87
C LEU A 254 27.88 -2.33 -17.16
N THR A 255 27.28 -2.73 -18.28
CA THR A 255 27.56 -2.15 -19.60
C THR A 255 26.33 -1.57 -20.29
N GLU A 256 25.14 -2.11 -20.02
CA GLU A 256 23.91 -1.73 -20.72
C GLU A 256 22.70 -1.75 -19.77
N ASP A 257 21.75 -0.84 -19.99
CA ASP A 257 20.40 -0.98 -19.40
C ASP A 257 19.49 -1.71 -20.38
N GLY A 258 18.35 -2.19 -19.90
CA GLY A 258 17.31 -2.80 -20.74
C GLY A 258 15.93 -2.30 -20.37
N LEU A 259 15.07 -2.15 -21.37
CA LEU A 259 13.64 -1.86 -21.21
C LEU A 259 12.82 -2.85 -22.02
N THR A 260 11.83 -3.48 -21.39
CA THR A 260 10.86 -4.32 -22.07
C THR A 260 9.45 -3.91 -21.68
N LEU A 261 8.54 -3.82 -22.66
CA LEU A 261 7.10 -3.74 -22.43
C LEU A 261 6.43 -4.96 -23.05
N THR A 262 5.61 -5.67 -22.28
CA THR A 262 4.70 -6.69 -22.80
C THR A 262 3.26 -6.18 -22.77
N THR A 263 2.51 -6.51 -23.82
CA THR A 263 1.08 -6.24 -23.97
C THR A 263 0.33 -7.58 -24.13
N ASP A 264 -0.97 -7.51 -24.43
CA ASP A 264 -1.78 -8.68 -24.79
C ASP A 264 -1.40 -9.30 -26.15
N THR A 265 -0.80 -8.50 -27.02
CA THR A 265 -0.60 -8.79 -28.46
C THR A 265 0.87 -8.95 -28.82
N GLY A 266 1.80 -8.42 -28.02
CA GLY A 266 3.21 -8.47 -28.34
C GLY A 266 4.11 -8.00 -27.21
N ALA A 267 5.40 -7.92 -27.53
CA ALA A 267 6.43 -7.39 -26.64
C ALA A 267 7.35 -6.47 -27.42
N PHE A 268 7.95 -5.51 -26.73
CA PHE A 268 8.84 -4.49 -27.29
C PHE A 268 10.05 -4.36 -26.39
N ILE A 269 11.25 -4.30 -26.96
CA ILE A 269 12.50 -4.24 -26.18
C ILE A 269 13.49 -3.22 -26.76
N LEU A 270 14.18 -2.53 -25.86
CA LEU A 270 15.20 -1.54 -26.12
C LEU A 270 16.43 -1.78 -25.23
N THR A 271 17.63 -1.62 -25.80
CA THR A 271 18.89 -1.57 -25.05
C THR A 271 19.31 -0.12 -24.77
N GLY A 272 19.64 0.17 -23.52
CA GLY A 272 20.05 1.48 -23.02
C GLY A 272 21.54 1.79 -23.14
N ASP A 273 21.91 2.99 -22.73
CA ASP A 273 23.28 3.52 -22.76
C ASP A 273 24.05 3.32 -21.43
N ASN A 274 23.37 2.93 -20.33
CA ASN A 274 23.97 2.90 -19.00
C ASN A 274 24.59 4.25 -18.59
N ALA A 275 23.92 5.35 -18.94
CA ALA A 275 24.52 6.68 -18.91
C ALA A 275 24.78 7.22 -17.49
N VAL A 276 24.19 6.62 -16.46
CA VAL A 276 24.33 7.04 -15.06
C VAL A 276 24.88 5.96 -14.13
N GLY A 277 25.18 4.76 -14.66
CA GLY A 277 25.82 3.69 -13.88
C GLY A 277 24.97 3.18 -12.72
N ALA A 278 23.72 2.80 -12.98
CA ALA A 278 22.76 2.39 -11.94
C ALA A 278 23.17 1.09 -11.19
N THR A 279 24.00 0.25 -11.82
CA THR A 279 24.46 -1.01 -11.24
C THR A 279 25.26 -0.77 -9.95
N GLY A 280 24.87 -1.46 -8.88
CA GLY A 280 25.49 -1.29 -7.56
C GLY A 280 24.90 -0.17 -6.71
N ALA A 281 23.99 0.65 -7.26
CA ALA A 281 23.34 1.76 -6.53
C ALA A 281 21.80 1.67 -6.48
N TRP A 282 21.16 0.86 -7.33
CA TRP A 282 19.71 0.67 -7.33
C TRP A 282 19.27 -0.20 -6.14
N GLN A 283 18.53 0.37 -5.20
CA GLN A 283 18.06 -0.27 -3.96
C GLN A 283 16.55 -0.13 -3.74
N MET A 284 15.93 0.91 -4.28
CA MET A 284 14.48 1.12 -4.23
C MET A 284 13.92 1.26 -5.63
N SER A 285 12.70 0.78 -5.85
CA SER A 285 11.99 0.91 -7.12
C SER A 285 10.54 1.34 -6.90
N GLU A 286 10.21 2.52 -7.40
CA GLU A 286 8.83 2.97 -7.62
C GLU A 286 8.36 2.44 -8.98
N PHE A 287 7.10 2.04 -9.05
CA PHE A 287 6.42 1.75 -10.31
C PHE A 287 4.95 2.12 -10.21
N ASN A 288 4.49 2.94 -11.14
CA ASN A 288 3.07 3.29 -11.25
C ASN A 288 2.70 3.86 -12.63
N VAL A 289 1.43 4.24 -12.76
CA VAL A 289 0.86 5.04 -13.84
C VAL A 289 0.81 6.51 -13.44
N PHE A 290 1.36 7.37 -14.30
CA PHE A 290 1.50 8.81 -14.05
C PHE A 290 1.10 9.63 -15.28
N GLY A 291 1.02 10.95 -15.10
CA GLY A 291 0.79 11.87 -16.21
C GLY A 291 1.87 11.76 -17.32
N PRO A 292 1.55 12.21 -18.55
CA PRO A 292 2.44 12.14 -19.70
C PRO A 292 3.55 13.21 -19.67
N GLY A 293 4.49 13.07 -18.73
CA GLY A 293 5.70 13.88 -18.59
C GLY A 293 5.50 15.22 -17.90
N GLY A 294 6.53 16.06 -17.94
CA GLY A 294 6.56 17.36 -17.29
C GLY A 294 7.06 18.49 -18.18
N ASP A 295 7.28 19.65 -17.58
CA ASP A 295 7.74 20.85 -18.26
C ASP A 295 9.20 21.22 -17.94
N SER A 296 9.65 22.32 -18.53
CA SER A 296 11.02 22.82 -18.37
C SER A 296 11.31 23.39 -16.98
N THR A 297 10.29 23.59 -16.13
CA THR A 297 10.45 24.03 -14.73
C THR A 297 10.66 22.85 -13.78
N GLY A 298 10.42 21.62 -14.26
CA GLY A 298 10.50 20.41 -13.46
C GLY A 298 9.15 19.95 -12.92
N ALA A 299 8.04 20.63 -13.25
CA ALA A 299 6.71 20.19 -12.83
C ALA A 299 6.24 19.02 -13.68
N GLY A 300 5.73 17.97 -13.04
CA GLY A 300 5.10 16.83 -13.70
C GLY A 300 3.61 17.05 -13.97
N SER A 301 3.09 16.37 -14.99
CA SER A 301 1.65 16.32 -15.27
C SER A 301 0.94 15.25 -14.43
N GLN A 302 -0.39 15.24 -14.50
CA GLN A 302 -1.25 14.28 -13.80
C GLN A 302 -2.01 13.38 -14.79
N ALA A 303 -2.06 12.07 -14.50
CA ALA A 303 -3.01 11.15 -15.12
C ALA A 303 -4.34 11.20 -14.35
N VAL A 304 -5.44 11.51 -15.05
CA VAL A 304 -6.75 11.75 -14.42
C VAL A 304 -7.72 10.63 -14.77
N PHE A 305 -7.91 9.71 -13.83
CA PHE A 305 -8.84 8.59 -13.92
C PHE A 305 -10.28 9.00 -13.61
N ASN A 306 -11.25 8.25 -14.17
CA ASN A 306 -12.66 8.40 -13.80
C ASN A 306 -12.93 8.04 -12.33
N ALA A 307 -14.00 8.62 -11.78
CA ALA A 307 -14.53 8.24 -10.47
C ALA A 307 -14.91 6.76 -10.42
N GLY A 308 -14.67 6.11 -9.29
CA GLY A 308 -14.85 4.66 -9.10
C GLY A 308 -13.69 3.80 -9.61
N SER A 309 -12.63 4.42 -10.16
CA SER A 309 -11.41 3.70 -10.54
C SER A 309 -10.65 3.19 -9.33
N THR A 310 -10.15 1.97 -9.44
CA THR A 310 -9.19 1.34 -8.55
C THR A 310 -8.09 0.71 -9.40
N VAL A 311 -6.84 1.04 -9.08
CA VAL A 311 -5.64 0.47 -9.68
C VAL A 311 -4.85 -0.22 -8.57
N THR A 312 -4.28 -1.38 -8.87
CA THR A 312 -3.49 -2.16 -7.93
C THR A 312 -2.15 -2.48 -8.57
N PRO A 313 -1.14 -1.59 -8.41
CA PRO A 313 0.20 -1.82 -8.92
C PRO A 313 0.88 -2.99 -8.21
N ARG A 314 1.65 -3.76 -8.96
CA ARG A 314 2.53 -4.83 -8.48
C ARG A 314 3.95 -4.52 -8.96
N THR A 315 4.84 -4.25 -8.01
CA THR A 315 6.26 -3.94 -8.24
C THR A 315 7.11 -5.14 -7.82
N GLN A 316 7.46 -6.00 -8.77
CA GLN A 316 8.34 -7.14 -8.55
C GLN A 316 9.80 -6.72 -8.72
N ILE A 317 10.65 -7.03 -7.74
CA ILE A 317 12.09 -6.72 -7.80
C ILE A 317 12.93 -8.00 -7.88
N ASN A 318 14.05 -7.94 -8.61
CA ASN A 318 15.08 -8.96 -8.60
C ASN A 318 16.37 -8.37 -8.02
N TYR A 319 16.69 -8.76 -6.78
CA TYR A 319 17.89 -8.34 -6.07
C TYR A 319 18.81 -9.53 -5.70
N GLY A 320 18.53 -10.71 -6.26
CA GLY A 320 19.24 -11.95 -5.96
C GLY A 320 18.73 -12.74 -4.74
N GLY A 321 17.74 -12.22 -4.00
CA GLY A 321 17.08 -12.92 -2.89
C GLY A 321 15.60 -13.21 -3.12
N THR A 322 14.96 -13.86 -2.14
CA THR A 322 13.54 -14.28 -2.19
C THR A 322 12.68 -13.71 -1.07
N ALA A 323 13.27 -12.92 -0.15
CA ALA A 323 12.53 -12.29 0.93
C ALA A 323 11.62 -11.18 0.38
N PRO A 324 10.42 -10.97 0.95
CA PRO A 324 9.54 -9.87 0.57
C PRO A 324 10.24 -8.51 0.53
N PRO A 325 9.96 -7.62 -0.44
CA PRO A 325 10.53 -6.29 -0.45
C PRO A 325 10.03 -5.50 0.77
N GLY A 326 10.87 -4.59 1.26
CA GLY A 326 10.40 -3.54 2.15
C GLY A 326 9.50 -2.56 1.39
N CYS A 327 8.68 -1.83 2.12
CA CYS A 327 7.93 -0.70 1.63
C CYS A 327 8.57 0.60 2.12
N ALA A 328 8.72 1.57 1.23
CA ALA A 328 9.04 2.95 1.55
C ALA A 328 7.98 3.90 0.97
N ALA A 329 7.43 4.78 1.79
CA ALA A 329 6.42 5.78 1.47
C ALA A 329 7.07 6.98 0.78
N THR A 330 7.61 6.73 -0.41
CA THR A 330 8.40 7.68 -1.17
C THR A 330 8.21 7.43 -2.66
N GLY A 331 8.31 8.50 -3.45
CA GLY A 331 8.30 8.46 -4.91
C GLY A 331 9.44 9.26 -5.51
N PHE A 332 9.81 9.00 -6.76
CA PHE A 332 11.01 9.59 -7.39
C PHE A 332 10.68 10.47 -8.60
N THR A 333 9.51 10.29 -9.22
CA THR A 333 8.97 11.15 -10.30
C THR A 333 8.24 12.37 -9.74
N ALA A 334 8.17 13.46 -10.52
CA ALA A 334 7.33 14.64 -10.24
C ALA A 334 5.90 14.49 -10.79
N GLU A 335 5.67 13.52 -11.66
CA GLU A 335 4.37 13.23 -12.23
C GLU A 335 3.46 12.56 -11.18
N THR A 336 2.15 12.68 -11.38
CA THR A 336 1.14 12.19 -10.44
C THR A 336 0.00 11.45 -11.15
N ASN A 337 -0.87 10.81 -10.38
CA ASN A 337 -2.22 10.45 -10.80
C ASN A 337 -3.25 10.98 -9.79
N ASN A 338 -4.52 11.05 -10.14
CA ASN A 338 -5.58 11.60 -9.28
C ASN A 338 -6.17 10.58 -8.27
N LEU A 339 -5.54 9.43 -8.07
CA LEU A 339 -5.97 8.42 -7.12
C LEU A 339 -5.35 8.71 -5.73
N SER A 340 -5.85 8.02 -4.72
CA SER A 340 -5.22 7.99 -3.38
C SER A 340 -5.14 6.56 -2.88
N PHE A 341 -4.18 6.26 -2.01
CA PHE A 341 -4.04 4.92 -1.43
C PHE A 341 -5.34 4.43 -0.78
N GLY A 342 -5.70 3.17 -1.01
CA GLY A 342 -6.84 2.48 -0.40
C GLY A 342 -6.45 1.65 0.83
N SER A 343 -7.42 1.12 1.58
CA SER A 343 -7.19 0.15 2.68
C SER A 343 -7.03 -1.28 2.14
N PRO A 344 -6.16 -2.18 2.68
CA PRO A 344 -4.99 -1.98 3.53
C PRO A 344 -3.67 -1.95 2.73
N ALA A 345 -2.61 -1.65 3.46
CA ALA A 345 -1.20 -1.55 3.08
C ALA A 345 -0.63 -2.69 2.21
N PRO A 346 0.59 -2.51 1.66
CA PRO A 346 1.06 -3.35 0.59
C PRO A 346 1.24 -4.83 0.99
N ALA A 347 0.61 -5.74 0.26
CA ALA A 347 0.79 -7.17 0.48
C ALA A 347 1.97 -7.71 -0.34
N SER A 348 2.86 -8.47 0.29
CA SER A 348 3.84 -9.26 -0.45
C SER A 348 3.21 -10.52 -1.01
N SER A 349 3.45 -10.87 -2.28
CA SER A 349 3.00 -12.17 -2.81
C SER A 349 3.95 -12.77 -3.86
N PRO A 350 4.00 -14.11 -3.99
CA PRO A 350 4.59 -14.80 -5.14
C PRO A 350 3.83 -14.55 -6.46
N PRO A 351 4.42 -14.81 -7.65
CA PRO A 351 5.81 -15.21 -7.89
C PRO A 351 6.78 -14.03 -7.74
N GLY A 352 7.97 -14.33 -7.19
CA GLY A 352 9.00 -13.35 -6.83
C GLY A 352 8.63 -12.44 -5.65
N PRO A 353 9.60 -11.78 -5.01
CA PRO A 353 9.30 -10.78 -4.00
C PRO A 353 8.77 -9.52 -4.70
N ALA A 354 7.48 -9.24 -4.52
CA ALA A 354 6.81 -8.06 -5.06
C ALA A 354 6.13 -7.26 -3.94
N LEU A 355 6.06 -5.95 -4.15
CA LEU A 355 5.25 -5.02 -3.37
C LEU A 355 3.97 -4.72 -4.14
N ILE A 356 2.80 -4.84 -3.50
CA ILE A 356 1.50 -4.63 -4.16
C ILE A 356 0.69 -3.68 -3.33
N PHE A 357 0.20 -2.60 -3.91
CA PHE A 357 -0.61 -1.62 -3.20
C PHE A 357 -1.86 -1.27 -3.98
N VAL A 358 -2.85 -0.67 -3.32
CA VAL A 358 -4.12 -0.25 -3.93
C VAL A 358 -4.20 1.25 -3.91
N GLU A 359 -4.59 1.83 -5.04
CA GLU A 359 -4.94 3.25 -5.18
C GLU A 359 -6.33 3.36 -5.82
N SER A 360 -7.13 4.33 -5.36
CA SER A 360 -8.49 4.51 -5.83
C SER A 360 -8.94 5.96 -5.79
N SER A 361 -9.82 6.31 -6.73
CA SER A 361 -10.47 7.62 -6.84
C SER A 361 -11.50 7.89 -5.75
N THR A 362 -11.92 6.86 -4.99
CA THR A 362 -12.77 7.03 -3.79
C THR A 362 -11.94 7.41 -2.56
N GLY A 363 -10.61 7.44 -2.68
CA GLY A 363 -9.65 7.79 -1.64
C GLY A 363 -9.60 6.82 -0.46
N GLY A 364 -8.84 7.16 0.60
CA GLY A 364 -9.15 6.68 1.95
C GLY A 364 -8.01 6.33 2.91
N ALA A 365 -6.83 5.91 2.44
CA ALA A 365 -5.79 5.45 3.35
C ALA A 365 -4.98 6.60 3.96
N THR A 366 -4.49 6.34 5.15
CA THR A 366 -3.79 7.30 6.01
C THR A 366 -2.30 7.08 5.98
N SER A 367 -1.83 6.07 5.23
CA SER A 367 -0.45 5.62 5.11
C SER A 367 -0.22 4.93 3.78
N ASN A 368 1.02 4.99 3.32
CA ASN A 368 1.46 4.34 2.09
C ASN A 368 2.06 2.94 2.37
N CYS A 369 2.57 2.66 3.59
CA CYS A 369 3.26 1.39 3.87
C CYS A 369 2.66 0.53 4.97
N ALA A 370 2.15 1.11 6.06
CA ALA A 370 1.44 0.36 7.10
C ALA A 370 0.56 1.32 7.90
N ALA A 371 -0.70 0.94 8.11
CA ALA A 371 -1.65 1.75 8.86
C ALA A 371 -2.18 0.98 10.07
N ALA A 372 -2.49 1.72 11.12
CA ALA A 372 -3.18 1.26 12.31
C ALA A 372 -4.25 2.29 12.69
N THR A 373 -5.30 1.87 13.39
CA THR A 373 -6.44 2.74 13.66
C THR A 373 -6.88 2.67 15.13
N GLY A 374 -7.44 3.79 15.60
CA GLY A 374 -8.22 3.88 16.82
C GLY A 374 -9.52 4.61 16.50
N VAL A 375 -10.63 3.88 16.42
CA VAL A 375 -11.90 4.35 15.85
C VAL A 375 -13.02 4.18 16.86
N GLY A 376 -14.00 5.08 16.81
CA GLY A 376 -15.26 4.92 17.52
C GLY A 376 -15.13 5.07 19.03
N ASP A 377 -15.83 4.21 19.76
CA ASP A 377 -15.64 3.95 21.19
C ASP A 377 -14.34 3.16 21.46
N THR A 378 -13.24 3.53 20.80
CA THR A 378 -11.89 3.00 20.99
C THR A 378 -11.70 1.53 20.64
N HIS A 379 -12.09 1.19 19.42
CA HIS A 379 -11.63 0.00 18.71
C HIS A 379 -10.23 0.23 18.13
N LEU A 380 -9.24 -0.53 18.57
CA LEU A 380 -7.86 -0.44 18.09
C LEU A 380 -7.56 -1.56 17.09
N THR A 381 -7.04 -1.20 15.92
CA THR A 381 -6.45 -2.16 14.96
C THR A 381 -4.98 -1.86 14.82
N THR A 382 -4.11 -2.82 15.17
CA THR A 382 -2.66 -2.66 15.12
C THR A 382 -2.12 -2.69 13.68
N PHE A 383 -0.87 -2.26 13.49
CA PHE A 383 -0.19 -2.31 12.17
C PHE A 383 -0.10 -3.72 11.57
N SER A 384 -0.23 -4.76 12.40
CA SER A 384 -0.23 -6.17 11.98
C SER A 384 -1.63 -6.77 11.86
N GLY A 385 -2.68 -5.97 12.07
CA GLY A 385 -4.07 -6.38 11.89
C GLY A 385 -4.69 -7.09 13.09
N LEU A 386 -4.19 -6.89 14.31
CA LEU A 386 -4.88 -7.32 15.53
C LEU A 386 -5.95 -6.28 15.90
N LEU A 387 -7.22 -6.67 15.89
CA LEU A 387 -8.36 -5.87 16.38
C LEU A 387 -8.63 -6.16 17.85
N TYR A 388 -8.78 -5.11 18.67
CA TYR A 388 -9.15 -5.22 20.07
C TYR A 388 -9.74 -3.93 20.65
N ASP A 389 -10.55 -4.05 21.70
CA ASP A 389 -11.16 -2.90 22.37
C ASP A 389 -10.29 -2.43 23.54
N PHE A 390 -10.09 -1.13 23.66
CA PHE A 390 -9.26 -0.54 24.71
C PHE A 390 -10.01 0.61 25.42
N GLN A 391 -10.88 0.25 26.35
CA GLN A 391 -11.83 1.15 27.01
C GLN A 391 -11.29 1.88 28.25
N ALA A 392 -9.99 2.20 28.29
CA ALA A 392 -9.37 2.92 29.42
C ALA A 392 -9.36 4.44 29.18
N ALA A 393 -9.63 5.25 30.20
CA ALA A 393 -9.56 6.71 30.09
C ALA A 393 -8.18 7.20 30.50
N GLY A 394 -7.59 8.12 29.75
CA GLY A 394 -6.26 8.69 29.98
C GLY A 394 -5.58 9.17 28.69
N ASP A 395 -4.37 9.69 28.82
CA ASP A 395 -3.49 9.90 27.67
C ASP A 395 -2.67 8.63 27.44
N PHE A 396 -2.60 8.14 26.20
CA PHE A 396 -1.93 6.89 25.86
C PHE A 396 -1.01 7.04 24.66
N LEU A 397 0.09 6.31 24.68
CA LEU A 397 0.97 6.16 23.53
C LEU A 397 0.36 5.17 22.53
N LEU A 398 -0.11 5.69 21.39
CA LEU A 398 -0.63 4.85 20.31
C LEU A 398 0.51 4.22 19.52
N ALA A 399 1.48 5.02 19.09
CA ALA A 399 2.60 4.54 18.29
C ALA A 399 3.86 5.38 18.55
N GLN A 400 5.01 4.73 18.58
CA GLN A 400 6.31 5.38 18.54
C GLN A 400 7.27 4.61 17.64
N ARG A 401 7.84 5.32 16.65
CA ARG A 401 8.91 4.85 15.77
C ARG A 401 10.14 5.74 15.98
N GLY A 402 11.17 5.16 16.60
CA GLY A 402 12.39 5.90 16.92
C GLY A 402 12.15 7.08 17.87
N PRO A 403 13.06 8.07 17.92
CA PRO A 403 12.89 9.28 18.71
C PRO A 403 11.95 10.31 18.04
N ASP A 404 11.84 10.23 16.71
CA ASP A 404 11.29 11.32 15.88
C ASP A 404 9.79 11.22 15.67
N PHE A 405 9.20 10.02 15.63
CA PHE A 405 7.77 9.86 15.41
C PHE A 405 7.06 9.27 16.64
N VAL A 406 6.18 10.06 17.25
CA VAL A 406 5.41 9.71 18.44
C VAL A 406 3.97 10.14 18.24
N VAL A 407 3.00 9.26 18.49
CA VAL A 407 1.57 9.55 18.43
C VAL A 407 0.92 9.20 19.75
N GLN A 408 0.20 10.15 20.33
CA GLN A 408 -0.55 10.00 21.56
C GLN A 408 -2.03 10.34 21.34
N THR A 409 -2.91 9.68 22.07
CA THR A 409 -4.35 9.99 22.09
C THR A 409 -4.83 10.26 23.51
N ARG A 410 -5.85 11.11 23.65
CA ARG A 410 -6.61 11.30 24.90
C ARG A 410 -7.92 10.54 24.79
N GLN A 411 -8.07 9.50 25.59
CA GLN A 411 -9.31 8.74 25.72
C GLN A 411 -10.08 9.20 26.95
N VAL A 412 -11.38 9.45 26.79
CA VAL A 412 -12.25 9.95 27.88
C VAL A 412 -13.43 9.00 28.06
N SER A 413 -13.80 8.76 29.32
CA SER A 413 -14.90 7.87 29.69
C SER A 413 -16.26 8.38 29.18
N GLY A 414 -17.10 7.44 28.74
CA GLY A 414 -18.51 7.68 28.40
C GLY A 414 -19.45 7.76 29.61
N ARG A 415 -18.93 7.80 30.85
CA ARG A 415 -19.75 7.91 32.07
C ARG A 415 -20.67 9.14 32.06
N PRO A 416 -21.86 9.05 32.66
CA PRO A 416 -22.43 7.85 33.30
C PRO A 416 -23.19 6.91 32.34
N VAL A 417 -23.36 7.30 31.06
CA VAL A 417 -24.20 6.55 30.11
C VAL A 417 -23.53 5.28 29.63
N TRP A 418 -22.22 5.36 29.37
CA TRP A 418 -21.39 4.26 28.88
C TRP A 418 -20.16 4.09 29.79
N PRO A 419 -20.33 3.52 31.00
CA PRO A 419 -19.29 3.51 32.02
C PRO A 419 -18.07 2.65 31.71
N ASP A 420 -18.25 1.67 30.82
CA ASP A 420 -17.24 0.69 30.42
C ASP A 420 -16.72 0.97 28.99
N ALA A 421 -16.96 2.17 28.44
CA ALA A 421 -16.51 2.57 27.11
C ALA A 421 -15.85 3.98 27.12
N THR A 422 -14.94 4.22 26.18
CA THR A 422 -14.18 5.46 26.03
C THR A 422 -14.14 5.92 24.58
N ILE A 423 -13.97 7.22 24.38
CA ILE A 423 -13.79 7.82 23.05
C ILE A 423 -12.49 8.62 23.00
N ASN A 424 -11.87 8.70 21.83
CA ASN A 424 -10.75 9.63 21.61
C ASN A 424 -11.27 11.08 21.51
N LYS A 425 -10.76 11.99 22.34
CA LYS A 425 -11.10 13.43 22.31
C LYS A 425 -9.97 14.34 21.83
N ALA A 426 -8.75 13.83 21.77
CA ALA A 426 -7.64 14.57 21.22
C ALA A 426 -6.57 13.60 20.73
N VAL A 427 -5.82 14.02 19.72
CA VAL A 427 -4.67 13.30 19.19
C VAL A 427 -3.52 14.28 18.98
N ALA A 428 -2.32 13.86 19.33
CA ALA A 428 -1.12 14.65 19.10
C ALA A 428 -0.02 13.78 18.51
N THR A 429 0.78 14.39 17.64
CA THR A 429 1.95 13.78 17.06
C THR A 429 3.17 14.66 17.26
N ARG A 430 4.33 14.05 17.46
CA ARG A 430 5.64 14.67 17.27
C ARG A 430 6.30 14.03 16.07
N MET A 431 6.79 14.86 15.16
CA MET A 431 7.57 14.49 13.97
C MET A 431 8.86 15.31 13.99
N GLY A 432 9.97 14.68 14.40
CA GLY A 432 11.22 15.36 14.68
C GLY A 432 11.03 16.42 15.78
N LYS A 433 11.19 17.69 15.42
CA LYS A 433 11.00 18.82 16.34
C LYS A 433 9.58 19.37 16.35
N THR A 434 8.79 19.09 15.31
CA THR A 434 7.45 19.64 15.16
C THR A 434 6.46 18.85 15.99
N GLN A 435 5.62 19.56 16.73
CA GLN A 435 4.50 18.99 17.48
C GLN A 435 3.18 19.50 16.93
N VAL A 436 2.24 18.60 16.69
CA VAL A 436 0.89 18.94 16.23
C VAL A 436 -0.12 18.26 17.14
N ALA A 437 -1.10 19.01 17.64
CA ALA A 437 -2.22 18.47 18.41
C ALA A 437 -3.55 18.92 17.80
N ILE A 438 -4.51 18.00 17.77
CA ILE A 438 -5.90 18.21 17.35
C ILE A 438 -6.79 17.87 18.54
N CYS A 439 -7.55 18.85 19.01
CA CYS A 439 -8.41 18.74 20.19
C CYS A 439 -9.88 18.86 19.77
N THR A 440 -10.84 18.27 20.50
CA THR A 440 -12.30 18.47 20.27
C THR A 440 -12.99 19.37 21.30
N GLY A 441 -12.31 19.81 22.37
CA GLY A 441 -12.90 20.63 23.44
C GLY A 441 -12.04 21.82 23.88
N PRO A 442 -12.13 23.01 23.23
CA PRO A 442 -12.80 23.28 21.95
C PRO A 442 -12.07 22.65 20.77
N GLU A 443 -12.74 22.54 19.62
CA GLU A 443 -12.09 22.12 18.38
C GLU A 443 -10.99 23.10 17.98
N ARG A 444 -9.74 22.62 17.90
CA ARG A 444 -8.59 23.43 17.48
C ARG A 444 -7.42 22.58 17.03
N LEU A 445 -6.69 23.13 16.08
CA LEU A 445 -5.36 22.71 15.69
C LEU A 445 -4.33 23.53 16.48
N VAL A 446 -3.36 22.85 17.08
CA VAL A 446 -2.23 23.45 17.79
C VAL A 446 -0.95 22.96 17.16
N ILE A 447 -0.07 23.87 16.75
CA ILE A 447 1.24 23.57 16.17
C ILE A 447 2.31 24.23 17.03
N ASP A 448 3.28 23.44 17.50
CA ASP A 448 4.38 23.88 18.36
C ASP A 448 3.91 24.72 19.57
N GLY A 449 2.77 24.31 20.14
CA GLY A 449 2.14 24.94 21.31
C GLY A 449 1.23 26.14 21.01
N GLY A 450 1.22 26.65 19.78
CA GLY A 450 0.37 27.77 19.37
C GLY A 450 -0.87 27.33 18.58
N PRO A 451 -2.07 27.89 18.81
CA PRO A 451 -3.24 27.60 17.98
C PRO A 451 -3.02 28.10 16.54
N VAL A 452 -3.46 27.32 15.56
CA VAL A 452 -3.34 27.64 14.12
C VAL A 452 -4.68 27.42 13.43
N ASP A 453 -5.13 28.41 12.65
CA ASP A 453 -6.30 28.28 11.80
C ASP A 453 -5.90 27.74 10.42
N ILE A 454 -6.65 26.74 9.95
CA ILE A 454 -6.52 26.18 8.61
C ILE A 454 -7.92 26.00 8.02
N LYS A 455 -8.11 26.32 6.74
CA LYS A 455 -9.40 26.12 6.06
C LYS A 455 -9.45 24.76 5.40
N ASN A 456 -10.65 24.23 5.22
CA ASN A 456 -10.88 23.04 4.42
C ASN A 456 -10.27 23.20 3.00
N GLY A 457 -9.55 22.19 2.54
CA GLY A 457 -8.82 22.16 1.28
C GLY A 457 -7.43 22.79 1.33
N GLN A 458 -6.98 23.29 2.48
CA GLN A 458 -5.66 23.91 2.63
C GLN A 458 -4.62 22.95 3.20
N THR A 459 -3.37 23.23 2.83
CA THR A 459 -2.15 22.60 3.36
C THR A 459 -1.20 23.68 3.86
N ILE A 460 -0.61 23.47 5.03
CA ILE A 460 0.42 24.31 5.65
C ILE A 460 1.70 23.47 5.74
N GLY A 461 2.79 23.96 5.14
CA GLY A 461 4.14 23.46 5.44
C GLY A 461 4.59 24.02 6.79
N VAL A 462 4.74 23.16 7.79
CA VAL A 462 5.12 23.55 9.16
C VAL A 462 6.64 23.64 9.28
N SER A 463 7.35 22.73 8.62
CA SER A 463 8.81 22.71 8.47
C SER A 463 9.16 22.14 7.10
N ASP A 464 10.45 22.03 6.79
CA ASP A 464 10.91 21.36 5.56
C ASP A 464 10.45 19.89 5.50
N ASP A 465 10.18 19.28 6.66
CA ASP A 465 9.86 17.86 6.78
C ASP A 465 8.39 17.57 7.12
N VAL A 466 7.60 18.54 7.58
CA VAL A 466 6.24 18.29 8.10
C VAL A 466 5.20 19.21 7.48
N ALA A 467 4.10 18.62 7.00
CA ALA A 467 2.94 19.35 6.49
C ALA A 467 1.67 18.97 7.23
N VAL A 468 0.74 19.92 7.34
CA VAL A 468 -0.60 19.74 7.92
C VAL A 468 -1.64 20.16 6.89
N SER A 469 -2.60 19.28 6.59
CA SER A 469 -3.71 19.56 5.69
C SER A 469 -5.05 19.37 6.39
N LEU A 470 -6.07 20.12 5.99
CA LEU A 470 -7.45 19.91 6.43
C LEU A 470 -8.32 19.55 5.23
N MET A 471 -8.86 18.33 5.23
CA MET A 471 -9.73 17.81 4.17
C MET A 471 -11.07 17.36 4.76
N GLY A 472 -12.14 18.10 4.45
CA GLY A 472 -13.43 17.95 5.10
C GLY A 472 -13.32 18.23 6.60
N ASN A 473 -13.50 17.19 7.40
CA ASN A 473 -13.32 17.20 8.86
C ASN A 473 -12.08 16.42 9.31
N ALA A 474 -11.16 16.09 8.40
CA ALA A 474 -9.96 15.32 8.69
C ALA A 474 -8.70 16.18 8.61
N TYR A 475 -7.97 16.25 9.73
CA TYR A 475 -6.60 16.77 9.74
C TYR A 475 -5.64 15.66 9.32
N ILE A 476 -4.77 15.94 8.36
CA ILE A 476 -3.75 15.02 7.88
C ILE A 476 -2.40 15.66 8.16
N VAL A 477 -1.58 15.01 8.99
CA VAL A 477 -0.20 15.43 9.28
C VAL A 477 0.73 14.40 8.65
N THR A 478 1.68 14.84 7.85
CA THR A 478 2.62 13.95 7.13
C THR A 478 4.04 14.44 7.28
N SER A 479 4.98 13.51 7.49
CA SER A 479 6.40 13.77 7.36
C SER A 479 6.92 13.47 5.95
N GLN A 480 8.10 13.98 5.59
CA GLN A 480 8.79 13.64 4.34
C GLN A 480 9.17 12.15 4.28
N SER A 481 9.43 11.51 5.42
CA SER A 481 9.66 10.05 5.49
C SER A 481 8.38 9.24 5.29
N GLY A 482 7.21 9.89 5.26
CA GLY A 482 5.90 9.30 5.08
C GLY A 482 5.25 8.70 6.32
N ASP A 483 5.77 9.01 7.50
CA ASP A 483 5.01 8.82 8.73
C ASP A 483 3.86 9.83 8.75
N SER A 484 2.71 9.41 9.26
CA SER A 484 1.50 10.21 9.13
C SER A 484 0.49 9.96 10.23
N ILE A 485 -0.36 10.94 10.47
CA ILE A 485 -1.62 10.75 11.17
C ILE A 485 -2.76 11.36 10.36
N ARG A 486 -3.92 10.69 10.38
CA ARG A 486 -5.20 11.27 9.96
C ARG A 486 -6.12 11.30 11.17
N ALA A 487 -6.58 12.48 11.54
CA ALA A 487 -7.48 12.71 12.65
C ALA A 487 -8.82 13.22 12.11
N GLN A 488 -9.83 12.36 12.03
CA GLN A 488 -11.15 12.72 11.58
C GLN A 488 -12.02 13.17 12.77
N VAL A 489 -12.37 14.45 12.79
CA VAL A 489 -13.13 15.07 13.89
C VAL A 489 -14.62 14.92 13.64
N ASN A 490 -15.27 14.02 14.38
CA ASN A 490 -16.68 13.63 14.19
C ASN A 490 -17.62 14.31 15.20
N GLY A 491 -17.31 15.56 15.57
CA GLY A 491 -17.97 16.31 16.63
C GLY A 491 -17.32 16.03 17.99
N PRO A 492 -17.92 15.21 18.88
CA PRO A 492 -17.39 15.00 20.22
C PRO A 492 -16.19 14.04 20.29
N TYR A 493 -15.84 13.35 19.21
CA TYR A 493 -14.80 12.32 19.17
C TYR A 493 -13.95 12.39 17.90
N ILE A 494 -12.78 11.74 17.93
CA ILE A 494 -11.83 11.66 16.83
C ILE A 494 -11.63 10.19 16.44
N ASP A 495 -11.78 9.89 15.16
CA ASP A 495 -11.21 8.67 14.60
C ASP A 495 -9.77 8.96 14.18
N VAL A 496 -8.83 8.19 14.70
CA VAL A 496 -7.40 8.34 14.38
C VAL A 496 -6.94 7.17 13.55
N SER A 497 -6.18 7.47 12.51
CA SER A 497 -5.35 6.48 11.83
C SER A 497 -3.91 6.95 11.84
N VAL A 498 -3.01 6.03 12.14
CA VAL A 498 -1.56 6.26 12.18
C VAL A 498 -0.93 5.51 11.02
N GLY A 499 -0.07 6.19 10.28
CA GLY A 499 0.68 5.63 9.17
C GLY A 499 2.17 5.59 9.42
N LEU A 500 2.81 4.52 8.98
CA LEU A 500 4.25 4.37 8.95
C LEU A 500 4.77 4.57 7.53
N GLY A 501 5.85 5.33 7.42
CA GLY A 501 6.51 5.58 6.14
C GLY A 501 7.37 4.42 5.65
N GLU A 502 7.68 3.45 6.51
CA GLU A 502 8.49 2.28 6.18
C GLU A 502 7.89 1.03 6.80
N TRP A 503 7.94 -0.09 6.08
CA TRP A 503 7.47 -1.38 6.59
C TRP A 503 8.28 -2.56 6.01
N PRO A 504 8.64 -3.58 6.82
CA PRO A 504 8.51 -3.65 8.27
C PRO A 504 9.46 -2.68 8.98
N THR A 505 9.05 -2.17 10.14
CA THR A 505 9.91 -1.33 10.99
C THR A 505 9.60 -1.56 12.47
N LYS A 506 10.52 -1.19 13.36
CA LYS A 506 10.29 -1.31 14.80
C LYS A 506 9.39 -0.16 15.28
N VAL A 507 8.21 -0.52 15.76
CA VAL A 507 7.23 0.38 16.36
C VAL A 507 6.77 -0.19 17.71
N VAL A 508 6.45 0.69 18.66
CA VAL A 508 5.92 0.33 19.98
C VAL A 508 4.69 1.19 20.31
N GLY A 509 3.91 0.81 21.33
CA GLY A 509 2.66 1.49 21.71
C GLY A 509 1.44 0.59 21.51
N LEU A 510 0.26 1.12 21.80
CA LEU A 510 -1.01 0.37 21.73
C LEU A 510 -1.34 -0.16 20.32
N LEU A 511 -0.81 0.46 19.27
CA LEU A 511 -1.05 0.06 17.88
C LEU A 511 0.01 -0.91 17.33
N ALA A 512 0.92 -1.41 18.16
CA ALA A 512 2.04 -2.24 17.75
C ALA A 512 1.99 -3.66 18.32
N ASN A 513 2.46 -4.63 17.53
CA ASN A 513 2.73 -5.99 18.00
C ASN A 513 4.23 -6.28 17.99
N PRO A 514 4.79 -6.93 19.03
CA PRO A 514 6.19 -7.36 19.05
C PRO A 514 6.53 -8.24 17.83
N GLY A 515 7.48 -7.78 17.00
CA GLY A 515 7.89 -8.48 15.78
C GLY A 515 6.79 -8.66 14.74
N GLY A 516 5.72 -7.86 14.80
CA GLY A 516 4.56 -8.01 13.92
C GLY A 516 3.70 -9.24 14.18
N ASN A 517 3.85 -9.90 15.33
CA ASN A 517 3.10 -11.11 15.67
C ASN A 517 1.79 -10.76 16.40
N THR A 518 0.66 -10.95 15.73
CA THR A 518 -0.68 -10.68 16.27
C THR A 518 -1.09 -11.56 17.46
N SER A 519 -0.32 -12.61 17.78
CA SER A 519 -0.54 -13.44 18.97
C SER A 519 0.07 -12.84 20.26
N ASN A 520 0.69 -11.66 20.18
CA ASN A 520 1.42 -11.05 21.28
C ASN A 520 1.09 -9.55 21.42
N LEU A 521 0.99 -9.10 22.67
CA LEU A 521 1.05 -7.68 23.05
C LEU A 521 2.41 -7.36 23.69
N GLY A 522 2.95 -6.18 23.41
CA GLY A 522 4.19 -5.69 24.03
C GLY A 522 3.90 -4.61 25.05
N MET A 523 4.44 -4.73 26.25
CA MET A 523 4.41 -3.67 27.27
C MET A 523 5.56 -2.68 27.06
N SER A 524 5.48 -1.50 27.69
CA SER A 524 6.52 -0.46 27.56
C SER A 524 7.88 -0.85 28.13
N ASP A 525 7.94 -1.79 29.06
CA ASP A 525 9.17 -2.36 29.63
C ASP A 525 9.78 -3.48 28.77
N GLY A 526 9.15 -3.82 27.63
CA GLY A 526 9.57 -4.90 26.75
C GLY A 526 9.00 -6.28 27.11
N THR A 527 8.21 -6.41 28.18
CA THR A 527 7.51 -7.65 28.52
C THR A 527 6.51 -8.01 27.41
N ILE A 528 6.50 -9.27 27.00
CA ILE A 528 5.57 -9.80 25.99
C ILE A 528 4.44 -10.56 26.70
N LEU A 529 3.20 -10.19 26.40
CA LEU A 529 1.99 -10.89 26.85
C LEU A 529 1.43 -11.73 25.69
N PRO A 530 1.48 -13.07 25.77
CA PRO A 530 0.86 -13.92 24.77
C PRO A 530 -0.67 -13.90 24.89
N LEU A 531 -1.37 -14.02 23.76
CA LEU A 531 -2.82 -14.14 23.73
C LEU A 531 -3.29 -15.59 23.96
N PRO A 532 -4.44 -15.81 24.63
CA PRO A 532 -5.36 -14.80 25.16
C PRO A 532 -4.82 -14.11 26.44
N VAL A 533 -5.10 -12.82 26.57
CA VAL A 533 -4.76 -12.01 27.75
C VAL A 533 -5.96 -11.91 28.69
N SER A 534 -5.71 -11.87 30.01
CA SER A 534 -6.78 -11.64 30.99
C SER A 534 -7.22 -10.18 30.99
N PHE A 535 -8.47 -9.90 31.39
CA PHE A 535 -8.94 -8.53 31.60
C PHE A 535 -8.01 -7.73 32.51
N LYS A 536 -7.52 -8.35 33.59
CA LYS A 536 -6.62 -7.70 34.53
C LYS A 536 -5.28 -7.35 33.89
N ASP A 537 -4.69 -8.26 33.13
CA ASP A 537 -3.42 -8.00 32.45
C ASP A 537 -3.59 -6.95 31.33
N LEU A 538 -4.73 -6.93 30.62
CA LEU A 538 -4.99 -5.96 29.56
C LEU A 538 -5.09 -4.53 30.11
N TYR A 539 -5.86 -4.31 31.18
CA TYR A 539 -6.12 -2.94 31.66
C TYR A 539 -5.14 -2.48 32.76
N TYR A 540 -4.78 -3.35 33.71
CA TYR A 540 -3.97 -2.95 34.88
C TYR A 540 -2.47 -3.24 34.74
N ARG A 541 -2.04 -3.82 33.60
CA ARG A 541 -0.60 -3.99 33.30
C ARG A 541 -0.28 -3.42 31.93
N TYR A 542 -0.88 -3.95 30.87
CA TYR A 542 -0.62 -3.49 29.52
C TYR A 542 -1.07 -2.04 29.30
N GLY A 543 -2.33 -1.72 29.60
CA GLY A 543 -2.87 -0.37 29.47
C GLY A 543 -2.10 0.66 30.31
N ASP A 544 -1.86 0.35 31.59
CA ASP A 544 -1.07 1.23 32.48
C ASP A 544 0.38 1.40 32.02
N SER A 545 0.99 0.38 31.37
CA SER A 545 2.34 0.51 30.84
C SER A 545 2.45 1.51 29.68
N TRP A 546 1.36 1.74 28.94
CA TRP A 546 1.30 2.68 27.80
C TRP A 546 0.63 4.02 28.14
N ARG A 547 0.19 4.19 29.39
CA ARG A 547 -0.38 5.42 29.91
C ARG A 547 0.71 6.48 30.02
N VAL A 548 0.48 7.62 29.38
CA VAL A 548 1.42 8.74 29.35
C VAL A 548 1.20 9.62 30.58
N SER A 549 2.30 10.00 31.23
CA SER A 549 2.23 10.93 32.36
C SER A 549 1.90 12.34 31.88
N GLU A 550 1.29 13.16 32.74
CA GLU A 550 0.93 14.56 32.40
C GLU A 550 2.13 15.37 31.89
N LYS A 551 3.33 15.12 32.43
CA LYS A 551 4.57 15.82 32.04
C LYS A 551 5.09 15.44 30.66
N GLU A 552 4.75 14.24 30.18
CA GLU A 552 5.20 13.69 28.90
C GLU A 552 4.10 13.79 27.82
N SER A 553 2.92 14.26 28.20
CA SER A 553 1.76 14.36 27.32
C SER A 553 1.90 15.52 26.33
N LEU A 554 1.91 15.16 25.05
CA LEU A 554 1.79 16.10 23.93
C LEU A 554 0.41 16.78 23.88
N LEU A 555 -0.55 16.27 24.66
CA LEU A 555 -1.95 16.70 24.69
C LEU A 555 -2.24 17.68 25.83
N SER A 556 -1.22 18.05 26.62
CA SER A 556 -1.33 19.10 27.65
C SER A 556 -1.81 20.43 27.07
N VAL A 557 -1.47 20.72 25.81
CA VAL A 557 -1.92 21.92 25.08
C VAL A 557 -3.43 21.94 24.79
N CYS A 558 -4.12 20.79 24.88
CA CYS A 558 -5.57 20.73 24.66
C CYS A 558 -6.42 21.35 25.77
N GLY A 559 -5.82 21.75 26.91
CA GLY A 559 -6.45 22.64 27.87
C GLY A 559 -7.26 21.96 28.98
N ASP A 560 -7.28 20.64 29.02
CA ASP A 560 -7.84 19.88 30.14
C ASP A 560 -6.92 20.03 31.36
N LYS A 561 -7.43 20.65 32.42
CA LYS A 561 -6.69 20.82 33.70
C LYS A 561 -6.49 19.51 34.46
N TYR A 562 -7.31 18.50 34.14
CA TYR A 562 -7.26 17.18 34.73
C TYR A 562 -7.65 16.16 33.68
N VAL A 563 -6.78 15.18 33.45
CA VAL A 563 -7.05 14.03 32.58
C VAL A 563 -7.51 12.90 33.48
N GLU A 564 -8.76 12.46 33.32
CA GLU A 564 -9.28 11.30 34.03
C GLU A 564 -8.42 10.07 33.70
N GLN A 565 -8.05 9.32 34.75
CA GLN A 565 -7.40 8.03 34.61
C GLN A 565 -8.29 6.96 35.23
N SER A 566 -8.90 6.14 34.38
CA SER A 566 -9.77 5.05 34.81
C SER A 566 -9.68 3.87 33.84
N ASN A 567 -10.08 2.70 34.34
CA ASN A 567 -10.22 1.46 33.58
C ASN A 567 -11.71 1.08 33.58
N PRO A 568 -12.18 0.29 32.59
CA PRO A 568 -13.54 -0.24 32.62
C PRO A 568 -13.68 -1.20 33.81
N ASP A 569 -14.92 -1.42 34.27
CA ASP A 569 -15.19 -2.34 35.39
C ASP A 569 -15.26 -3.79 34.89
N ARG A 570 -15.57 -4.00 33.61
CA ARG A 570 -15.69 -5.30 32.93
C ARG A 570 -15.54 -5.14 31.40
N PRO A 571 -15.35 -6.23 30.65
CA PRO A 571 -15.55 -6.20 29.20
C PRO A 571 -16.98 -5.78 28.84
N PHE A 572 -17.11 -5.06 27.73
CA PHE A 572 -18.38 -4.61 27.17
C PHE A 572 -18.45 -5.02 25.70
N TYR A 573 -19.53 -5.71 25.31
CA TYR A 573 -19.72 -6.26 23.96
C TYR A 573 -21.08 -5.89 23.40
N SER A 574 -21.26 -5.98 22.08
CA SER A 574 -22.55 -5.66 21.45
C SER A 574 -23.73 -6.47 22.02
N ARG A 575 -23.48 -7.72 22.43
CA ARG A 575 -24.47 -8.61 23.06
C ARG A 575 -24.95 -8.15 24.44
N ASP A 576 -24.26 -7.21 25.07
CA ASP A 576 -24.63 -6.64 26.37
C ASP A 576 -25.62 -5.47 26.23
N LEU A 577 -25.92 -5.04 24.99
CA LEU A 577 -26.89 -3.99 24.69
C LEU A 577 -28.34 -4.46 24.93
N ASP A 578 -29.24 -3.50 25.13
CA ASP A 578 -30.69 -3.79 25.08
C ASP A 578 -31.03 -4.41 23.71
N PRO A 579 -31.83 -5.50 23.67
CA PRO A 579 -32.12 -6.20 22.41
C PRO A 579 -32.66 -5.31 21.29
N LYS A 580 -33.45 -4.27 21.60
CA LYS A 580 -33.98 -3.36 20.58
C LYS A 580 -32.91 -2.43 20.02
N ILE A 581 -32.00 -1.98 20.88
CA ILE A 581 -30.84 -1.17 20.47
C ILE A 581 -29.93 -2.01 19.58
N TYR A 582 -29.65 -3.26 19.98
CA TYR A 582 -28.86 -4.19 19.19
C TYR A 582 -29.45 -4.41 17.79
N GLU A 583 -30.74 -4.78 17.69
CA GLU A 583 -31.41 -5.04 16.41
C GLU A 583 -31.41 -3.80 15.50
N SER A 584 -31.68 -2.63 16.08
CA SER A 584 -31.66 -1.36 15.32
C SER A 584 -30.26 -1.02 14.80
N ALA A 585 -29.24 -1.12 15.66
CA ALA A 585 -27.86 -0.81 15.30
C ALA A 585 -27.31 -1.81 14.27
N GLN A 586 -27.62 -3.10 14.42
CA GLN A 586 -27.24 -4.12 13.45
C GLN A 586 -27.86 -3.86 12.07
N GLY A 587 -29.12 -3.47 12.00
CA GLY A 587 -29.77 -3.09 10.75
C GLY A 587 -29.07 -1.94 10.03
N ILE A 588 -28.65 -0.92 10.78
CA ILE A 588 -27.88 0.22 10.27
C ILE A 588 -26.52 -0.23 9.73
N CYS A 589 -25.80 -1.08 10.46
CA CYS A 589 -24.50 -1.60 10.03
C CYS A 589 -24.59 -2.39 8.72
N PHE A 590 -25.59 -3.26 8.58
CA PHE A 590 -25.82 -3.99 7.33
C PHE A 590 -26.21 -3.06 6.18
N ALA A 591 -27.05 -2.05 6.45
CA ALA A 591 -27.43 -1.05 5.44
C ALA A 591 -26.23 -0.24 4.94
N ALA A 592 -25.24 0.01 5.81
CA ALA A 592 -23.97 0.64 5.45
C ALA A 592 -23.01 -0.30 4.69
N GLY A 593 -23.32 -1.59 4.57
CA GLY A 593 -22.51 -2.58 3.86
C GLY A 593 -21.49 -3.33 4.73
N VAL A 594 -21.57 -3.20 6.06
CA VAL A 594 -20.73 -3.95 6.99
C VAL A 594 -21.10 -5.43 6.92
N LYS A 595 -20.09 -6.29 6.72
CA LYS A 595 -20.27 -7.74 6.59
C LYS A 595 -20.25 -8.42 7.96
N GLU A 596 -20.84 -9.61 8.06
CA GLU A 596 -20.70 -10.45 9.25
C GLU A 596 -19.22 -10.70 9.57
N GLY A 597 -18.86 -10.57 10.84
CA GLY A 597 -17.50 -10.71 11.33
C GLY A 597 -17.17 -9.75 12.47
N PRO A 598 -15.88 -9.66 12.86
CA PRO A 598 -15.46 -8.87 14.03
C PRO A 598 -15.81 -7.38 13.93
N LEU A 599 -15.77 -6.80 12.73
CA LEU A 599 -16.08 -5.38 12.50
C LEU A 599 -17.58 -5.06 12.69
N LEU A 600 -18.46 -6.07 12.59
CA LEU A 600 -19.89 -5.86 12.83
C LEU A 600 -20.17 -5.61 14.31
N ASP A 601 -19.47 -6.28 15.23
CA ASP A 601 -19.63 -6.09 16.67
C ASP A 601 -19.27 -4.64 17.07
N ALA A 602 -18.11 -4.18 16.57
CA ALA A 602 -17.64 -2.81 16.72
C ALA A 602 -18.63 -1.79 16.13
N CYS A 603 -19.10 -2.02 14.90
CA CYS A 603 -20.09 -1.14 14.28
C CYS A 603 -21.38 -1.02 15.12
N ILE A 604 -21.88 -2.14 15.65
CA ILE A 604 -23.10 -2.15 16.46
C ILE A 604 -22.90 -1.32 17.74
N LEU A 605 -21.77 -1.49 18.41
CA LEU A 605 -21.40 -0.71 19.60
C LEU A 605 -21.34 0.78 19.29
N ASP A 606 -20.65 1.17 18.22
CA ASP A 606 -20.52 2.58 17.81
C ASP A 606 -21.86 3.22 17.44
N VAL A 607 -22.69 2.55 16.65
CA VAL A 607 -24.02 3.06 16.29
C VAL A 607 -24.88 3.22 17.53
N ALA A 608 -24.81 2.29 18.49
CA ALA A 608 -25.51 2.39 19.76
C ALA A 608 -24.96 3.52 20.64
N PHE A 609 -23.65 3.63 20.76
CA PHE A 609 -22.96 4.62 21.59
C PHE A 609 -23.26 6.04 21.13
N PHE A 610 -23.15 6.30 19.83
CA PHE A 610 -23.31 7.63 19.25
C PHE A 610 -24.74 7.96 18.81
N GLY A 611 -25.61 6.96 18.63
CA GLY A 611 -27.00 7.15 18.21
C GLY A 611 -27.16 7.75 16.81
N ARG A 612 -26.24 7.46 15.88
CA ARG A 612 -26.27 7.99 14.50
C ARG A 612 -25.77 6.99 13.47
N GLU A 613 -26.41 6.99 12.31
CA GLU A 613 -26.10 6.08 11.19
C GLU A 613 -24.68 6.27 10.64
N SER A 614 -24.18 7.51 10.66
CA SER A 614 -22.85 7.84 10.12
C SER A 614 -21.70 7.13 10.84
N ALA A 615 -21.92 6.61 12.06
CA ALA A 615 -20.92 5.84 12.80
C ALA A 615 -20.59 4.50 12.11
N ALA A 616 -21.50 3.95 11.29
CA ALA A 616 -21.27 2.70 10.57
C ALA A 616 -20.29 2.85 9.37
N ASN A 617 -20.12 4.07 8.84
CA ASN A 617 -19.42 4.30 7.57
C ASN A 617 -17.95 3.88 7.59
N VAL A 618 -17.29 4.02 8.74
CA VAL A 618 -15.87 3.68 8.89
C VAL A 618 -15.65 2.16 8.75
N PHE A 619 -16.59 1.34 9.21
CA PHE A 619 -16.48 -0.12 9.18
C PHE A 619 -16.76 -0.73 7.81
N ALA A 620 -17.58 -0.07 6.99
CA ALA A 620 -17.95 -0.57 5.65
C ALA A 620 -16.75 -0.72 4.71
N ASN A 621 -15.75 0.16 4.86
CA ASN A 621 -14.54 0.18 4.03
C ASN A 621 -13.30 -0.34 4.77
N THR A 622 -13.46 -0.78 6.03
CA THR A 622 -12.34 -1.32 6.82
C THR A 622 -12.06 -2.77 6.41
N SER A 623 -10.78 -3.08 6.20
CA SER A 623 -10.37 -4.44 5.89
C SER A 623 -10.60 -5.38 7.07
N PRO A 624 -11.01 -6.64 6.84
CA PRO A 624 -11.14 -7.61 7.91
C PRO A 624 -9.83 -7.75 8.70
N PRO A 625 -9.88 -7.81 10.05
CA PRO A 625 -8.68 -7.97 10.85
C PRO A 625 -8.05 -9.35 10.63
N VAL A 626 -6.73 -9.44 10.81
CA VAL A 626 -5.96 -10.69 10.76
C VAL A 626 -6.26 -11.55 11.99
N ALA A 627 -6.41 -10.91 13.15
CA ALA A 627 -6.74 -11.57 14.41
C ALA A 627 -7.60 -10.65 15.28
N VAL A 628 -8.30 -11.23 16.26
CA VAL A 628 -9.12 -10.50 17.22
C VAL A 628 -8.72 -10.91 18.63
N LEU A 629 -8.49 -9.93 19.49
CA LEU A 629 -8.29 -10.16 20.92
C LEU A 629 -9.63 -10.03 21.63
N VAL A 630 -10.02 -11.11 22.33
CA VAL A 630 -11.13 -11.08 23.28
C VAL A 630 -10.55 -11.30 24.67
N ALA A 631 -10.60 -10.26 25.51
CA ALA A 631 -10.12 -10.35 26.89
C ALA A 631 -10.94 -11.39 27.66
N ARG A 632 -10.26 -12.23 28.46
CA ARG A 632 -10.90 -13.27 29.28
C ARG A 632 -11.05 -12.88 30.74
#